data_AF-B8IE74-F1
#
_entry.id   AF-B8IE74-F1
#
_cell.length_a   1.000
_cell.length_b   1.000
_cell.length_c   1.000
_cell.angle_alpha   90.00
_cell.angle_beta   90.00
_cell.angle_gamma   90.00
#
_symmetry.space_group_name_H-M   'P 1'
#
loop_
_entity.id
_entity.type
_entity.pdbx_description
1 polymer ?
#
loop_
_entity_poly.entity_id
_entity_poly.type
_entity_poly.pdbx_seq_one_letter_code
_entity_poly.pdbx_strand_id
1 'polypeptide(L)' 'MTNHPTLDAELVAWWECEAARLEALAASARFGFLQRRYTRKAAEARARAQLSRVREAARRGETASS' A
#
# COMPACT_ATOMS: atom_id res chain seq x y z
N MET A 1 22.34 2.48 -16.23
CA MET A 1 21.00 2.01 -16.65
C MET A 1 20.03 2.47 -15.59
N THR A 2 19.22 3.49 -15.87
CA THR A 2 18.13 3.92 -14.99
C THR A 2 17.07 2.83 -14.99
N ASN A 3 17.07 2.02 -13.93
CA ASN A 3 16.06 1.00 -13.76
C ASN A 3 14.77 1.74 -13.37
N HIS A 4 13.84 1.87 -14.31
CA HIS A 4 12.54 2.47 -14.00
C HIS A 4 11.86 1.58 -12.94
N PRO A 5 11.32 2.17 -11.87
CA PRO A 5 10.59 1.40 -10.87
C PRO A 5 9.45 0.64 -11.54
N THR A 6 9.21 -0.59 -11.10
CA THR A 6 8.08 -1.37 -11.59
C THR A 6 6.79 -0.74 -11.11
N LEU A 7 5.70 -0.92 -11.86
CA LEU A 7 4.38 -0.43 -11.45
C LEU A 7 3.99 -0.95 -10.05
N ASP A 8 4.31 -2.21 -9.72
CA ASP A 8 4.01 -2.72 -8.38
C ASP A 8 4.87 -2.05 -7.31
N ALA A 9 6.13 -1.70 -7.58
CA ALA A 9 6.95 -0.93 -6.64
C ALA A 9 6.37 0.47 -6.39
N GLU A 10 5.89 1.15 -7.42
CA GLU A 10 5.21 2.44 -7.29
C GLU A 10 3.90 2.30 -6.50
N LEU A 11 3.12 1.24 -6.77
CA LEU A 11 1.87 0.96 -6.05
C LEU A 11 2.10 0.68 -4.56
N VAL A 12 3.20 0.00 -4.19
CA VAL A 12 3.55 -0.19 -2.76
C VAL A 12 3.69 1.15 -2.06
N ALA A 13 4.55 2.04 -2.60
CA ALA A 13 4.79 3.36 -2.02
C ALA A 13 3.50 4.20 -1.95
N TRP A 14 2.69 4.14 -3.00
CA TRP A 14 1.42 4.88 -3.04
C TRP A 14 0.42 4.36 -2.01
N TRP A 15 0.22 3.04 -1.91
CA TRP A 15 -0.70 2.45 -0.92
C TRP A 15 -0.23 2.65 0.52
N GLU A 16 1.08 2.63 0.77
CA GLU A 16 1.64 2.95 2.10
C GLU A 16 1.38 4.41 2.50
N CYS A 17 1.61 5.34 1.57
CA CYS A 17 1.32 6.76 1.79
C CYS A 17 -0.17 7.00 2.06
N GLU A 18 -1.04 6.37 1.27
CA GLU A 18 -2.50 6.48 1.45
C GLU A 18 -2.94 5.85 2.78
N ALA A 19 -2.35 4.72 3.20
CA ALA A 19 -2.62 4.14 4.51
C ALA A 19 -2.27 5.11 5.64
N ALA A 20 -1.09 5.74 5.61
CA ALA A 20 -0.68 6.71 6.61
C ALA A 20 -1.59 7.95 6.63
N ARG A 21 -1.99 8.44 5.45
CA ARG A 21 -2.96 9.55 5.32
C ARG A 21 -4.30 9.19 5.95
N LEU A 22 -4.82 7.99 5.70
CA LEU A 22 -6.09 7.52 6.26
C LEU A 22 -6.01 7.36 7.78
N GLU A 23 -4.87 6.96 8.31
CA GLU A 23 -4.66 6.91 9.77
C GLU A 23 -4.63 8.29 10.40
N ALA A 24 -3.98 9.27 9.77
CA ALA A 24 -4.02 10.64 10.23
C ALA A 24 -5.47 11.19 10.23
N LEU A 25 -6.25 10.88 9.19
CA LEU A 25 -7.67 11.23 9.14
C LEU A 25 -8.47 10.54 10.26
N ALA A 26 -8.22 9.25 10.51
CA ALA A 26 -8.85 8.52 11.59
C ALA A 26 -8.54 9.15 12.96
N ALA A 27 -7.29 9.53 13.20
CA ALA A 27 -6.84 10.16 14.44
C ALA A 27 -7.49 11.54 14.65
N SER A 28 -7.73 12.29 13.57
CA SER A 28 -8.41 13.60 13.62
C SER A 28 -9.94 13.54 13.67
N ALA A 29 -10.53 12.35 13.48
CA ALA A 29 -11.98 12.21 13.33
C ALA A 29 -12.72 12.45 14.65
N ARG A 30 -13.66 13.39 14.65
CA ARG A 30 -14.49 13.73 15.82
C ARG A 30 -15.56 12.68 16.16
N PHE A 31 -15.95 11.88 15.18
CA PHE A 31 -17.02 10.90 15.32
C PHE A 31 -16.49 9.48 15.18
N GLY A 32 -16.84 8.59 16.12
CA GLY A 32 -16.33 7.22 16.17
C GLY A 32 -16.65 6.38 14.92
N PHE A 33 -17.78 6.62 14.24
CA PHE A 33 -18.09 5.92 12.99
C PHE A 33 -17.14 6.34 11.85
N LEU A 34 -16.74 7.61 11.82
CA LEU A 34 -15.83 8.14 10.80
C LEU A 34 -14.41 7.65 11.05
N GLN A 35 -13.98 7.63 12.32
CA GLN A 35 -12.74 6.99 12.74
C GLN A 35 -12.68 5.53 12.27
N ARG A 36 -13.71 4.73 12.58
CA ARG A 36 -13.81 3.31 12.15
C ARG A 36 -13.79 3.15 10.63
N ARG A 37 -14.41 4.06 9.89
CA ARG A 37 -14.39 4.06 8.42
C ARG A 37 -12.98 4.28 7.89
N TYR A 38 -12.26 5.27 8.42
CA TYR A 38 -10.89 5.55 7.99
C TYR A 38 -9.90 4.47 8.40
N THR A 39 -10.01 3.89 9.61
CA THR A 39 -9.16 2.76 10.01
C THR A 39 -9.38 1.55 9.13
N ARG A 40 -10.62 1.24 8.74
CA ARG A 40 -10.90 0.15 7.79
C ARG A 40 -10.25 0.41 6.43
N LYS A 41 -10.37 1.62 5.91
CA LYS A 41 -9.73 1.99 4.63
C LYS A 41 -8.20 1.92 4.72
N ALA A 42 -7.60 2.34 5.84
CA ALA A 42 -6.16 2.23 6.04
C ALA A 42 -5.70 0.76 6.02
N ALA A 43 -6.48 -0.14 6.63
CA ALA A 43 -6.21 -1.58 6.57
C ALA A 43 -6.34 -2.13 5.14
N GLU A 44 -7.37 -1.72 4.39
CA GLU A 44 -7.54 -2.09 2.97
C GLU A 44 -6.35 -1.60 2.12
N ALA A 45 -5.88 -0.37 2.33
CA ALA A 45 -4.70 0.18 1.64
C ALA A 45 -3.44 -0.66 1.94
N ARG A 46 -3.21 -1.03 3.21
CA ARG A 46 -2.09 -1.91 3.58
C ARG A 46 -2.16 -3.29 2.93
N ALA A 47 -3.35 -3.88 2.86
CA ALA A 47 -3.55 -5.17 2.20
C ALA A 47 -3.19 -5.08 0.70
N ARG A 48 -3.53 -3.97 0.04
CA ARG A 48 -3.16 -3.72 -1.35
C ARG A 48 -1.66 -3.49 -1.54
N ALA A 49 -1.01 -2.73 -0.65
CA ALA A 49 0.45 -2.61 -0.64
C ALA A 49 1.11 -4.00 -0.55
N GLN A 50 0.63 -4.85 0.37
CA GLN A 50 1.17 -6.19 0.53
C GLN A 50 0.98 -7.05 -0.72
N LEU A 51 -0.18 -6.98 -1.39
CA LEU A 51 -0.40 -7.68 -2.64
C LEU A 51 0.59 -7.24 -3.74
N SER A 52 0.85 -5.93 -3.87
CA SER A 52 1.85 -5.42 -4.79
C SER A 52 3.27 -5.89 -4.43
N ARG A 53 3.63 -5.99 -3.15
CA ARG A 53 4.92 -6.58 -2.72
C ARG A 53 5.04 -8.04 -3.13
N VAL A 54 3.98 -8.83 -2.98
CA VAL A 54 3.95 -10.25 -3.38
C VAL A 54 4.15 -10.37 -4.89
N ARG A 55 3.48 -9.54 -5.70
CA ARG A 55 3.65 -9.52 -7.17
C ARG A 55 5.07 -9.14 -7.58
N GLU A 56 5.63 -8.13 -6.93
CA GLU A 56 6.99 -7.69 -7.20
C GLU A 56 8.03 -8.75 -6.80
N ALA A 57 7.82 -9.46 -5.69
CA ALA A 57 8.66 -10.59 -5.30
C ALA A 57 8.55 -11.76 -6.28
N ALA A 58 7.35 -12.08 -6.76
CA ALA A 58 7.13 -13.11 -7.78
C ALA A 58 7.89 -12.79 -9.08
N ARG A 59 7.85 -11.53 -9.55
CA ARG A 59 8.64 -11.09 -10.70
C ARG A 59 10.14 -11.26 -10.48
N ARG A 60 10.67 -10.87 -9.32
CA ARG A 60 12.10 -11.05 -9.02
C ARG A 60 12.53 -12.51 -9.03
N GLY A 61 11.66 -13.41 -8.54
CA GLY A 61 11.89 -14.86 -8.60
C GLY A 61 11.87 -15.42 -10.02
N GLU A 62 11.01 -14.90 -10.88
CA GLU A 62 10.90 -15.27 -12.30
C GLU A 62 12.12 -14.79 -13.10
N THR A 63 12.56 -13.55 -12.90
CA THR A 63 13.79 -13.01 -13.54
C THR A 63 15.07 -13.69 -13.07
N ALA A 64 15.10 -14.28 -11.87
CA ALA A 64 16.25 -15.00 -11.34
C ALA A 64 16.36 -16.45 -11.84
N SER A 65 15.29 -16.98 -12.47
CA SER A 65 15.27 -18.33 -13.06
C SER A 65 15.47 -18.34 -14.58
N SER A 66 15.70 -17.18 -15.21
CA SER A 66 16.00 -17.04 -16.65
C SER A 66 17.47 -16.76 -16.91
#